data_AF-A0A2T7BBN9-F1
#
_entry.id   AF-A0A2T7BBN9-F1
#
_cell.length_a   1.000
_cell.length_b   1.000
_cell.length_c   1.000
_cell.angle_alpha   90.00
_cell.angle_beta   90.00
_cell.angle_gamma   90.00
#
_symmetry.space_group_name_H-M   'P 1'
#
loop_
_entity.id
_entity.type
_entity.pdbx_description
1 polymer ?
#
loop_
_entity_poly.entity_id
_entity_poly.type
_entity_poly.pdbx_seq_one_letter_code
_entity_poly.pdbx_strand_id
1 'polypeptide(L)'
;MLAAIGVTAFSVHAQTPLVSSIGNPADTVTNAATKYLTLKTGWGTYYKTVEVATTLTKISGTVAATVTLEYSVDGTNFYGFKKDSTFTATDVSAQTLGWSLKDWGAKFLRVKIVGSGTQAVQVKALAYPRKENI
;
A
#
# COMPACT_ATOMS: atom_id res chain seq x y z
N MET A 1 2.60 -49.23 -19.67
CA MET A 1 2.77 -47.86 -20.18
C MET A 1 2.55 -46.92 -18.99
N LEU A 2 3.61 -46.31 -18.48
CA LEU A 2 3.55 -45.42 -17.31
C LEU A 2 3.39 -43.98 -17.83
N ALA A 3 2.26 -43.33 -17.58
CA ALA A 3 2.05 -41.94 -17.94
C ALA A 3 2.59 -41.03 -16.83
N ALA A 4 3.61 -40.24 -17.15
CA ALA A 4 4.12 -39.22 -16.24
C ALA A 4 3.22 -37.98 -16.31
N ILE A 5 2.60 -37.61 -15.18
CA ILE A 5 1.85 -36.36 -15.04
C ILE A 5 2.85 -35.26 -14.68
N GLY A 6 3.12 -34.36 -15.62
CA GLY A 6 3.92 -33.16 -15.37
C GLY A 6 3.10 -32.15 -14.56
N VAL A 7 3.49 -31.89 -13.31
CA VAL A 7 2.93 -30.81 -12.50
C VAL A 7 3.64 -29.52 -12.89
N THR A 8 2.97 -28.64 -13.64
CA THR A 8 3.44 -27.27 -13.86
C THR A 8 2.98 -26.39 -12.70
N ALA A 9 3.92 -25.88 -11.90
CA ALA A 9 3.63 -24.87 -10.89
C ALA A 9 3.50 -23.49 -11.58
N PHE A 10 2.37 -22.81 -11.38
CA PHE A 10 2.20 -21.43 -11.80
C PHE A 10 2.70 -20.49 -10.69
N SER A 11 3.50 -19.49 -11.06
CA SER A 11 3.93 -18.44 -10.13
C SER A 11 2.75 -17.51 -9.81
N VAL A 12 2.24 -17.59 -8.59
CA VAL A 12 1.28 -16.61 -8.04
C VAL A 12 2.00 -15.28 -7.78
N HIS A 13 1.45 -14.19 -8.30
CA HIS A 13 1.93 -12.84 -7.98
C HIS A 13 1.60 -12.55 -6.51
N ALA A 14 2.59 -12.66 -5.63
CA ALA A 14 2.42 -12.44 -4.19
C ALA A 14 2.16 -10.97 -3.90
N GLN A 15 0.93 -10.63 -3.50
CA GLN A 15 0.61 -9.35 -2.90
C GLN A 15 1.48 -9.12 -1.65
N THR A 16 2.06 -7.94 -1.51
CA THR A 16 2.91 -7.60 -0.36
C THR A 16 2.16 -6.62 0.54
N PRO A 17 1.83 -6.99 1.79
CA PRO A 17 1.21 -6.07 2.72
C PRO A 17 2.19 -4.98 3.17
N LEU A 18 1.70 -3.75 3.20
CA LEU A 18 2.36 -2.66 3.89
C LEU A 18 1.94 -2.72 5.36
N VAL A 19 2.89 -2.51 6.27
CA VAL A 19 2.68 -2.71 7.70
C VAL A 19 2.92 -1.43 8.48
N SER A 20 2.24 -1.30 9.62
CA SER A 20 2.48 -0.21 10.56
C SER A 20 3.88 -0.29 11.17
N SER A 21 4.27 0.73 11.94
CA SER A 21 5.57 0.76 12.65
C SER A 21 5.79 -0.43 13.59
N ILE A 22 4.71 -1.07 14.07
CA ILE A 22 4.76 -2.26 14.92
C ILE A 22 4.60 -3.57 14.13
N GLY A 23 4.53 -3.52 12.80
CA GLY A 23 4.50 -4.69 11.94
C GLY A 23 3.11 -5.27 11.65
N ASN A 24 2.03 -4.58 12.03
CA ASN A 24 0.67 -5.04 11.74
C ASN A 24 0.25 -4.66 10.31
N PRO A 25 -0.44 -5.54 9.57
CA PRO A 25 -0.91 -5.27 8.20
C PRO A 25 -2.11 -4.31 8.13
N ALA A 26 -2.58 -3.86 9.29
CA ALA A 26 -3.61 -2.83 9.45
C ALA A 26 -3.23 -1.90 10.60
N ASP A 27 -3.65 -0.64 10.52
CA ASP A 27 -3.54 0.32 11.62
C ASP A 27 -4.88 1.07 11.78
N THR A 28 -5.06 1.77 12.91
CA THR A 28 -6.19 2.66 13.13
C THR A 28 -5.70 4.10 13.19
N VAL A 29 -6.26 4.93 12.31
CA VAL A 29 -6.09 6.37 12.31
C VAL A 29 -7.18 6.96 13.18
N THR A 30 -6.78 7.60 14.28
CA THR A 30 -7.69 8.28 15.22
C THR A 30 -7.51 9.79 15.13
N ASN A 31 -8.61 10.52 15.00
CA ASN A 31 -8.63 11.98 14.95
C ASN A 31 -7.65 12.52 13.89
N ALA A 32 -6.89 13.57 14.23
CA ALA A 32 -5.86 14.19 13.39
C ALA A 32 -4.50 13.45 13.35
N ALA A 33 -4.43 12.20 13.82
CA ALA A 33 -3.18 11.45 13.86
C ALA A 33 -2.65 11.16 12.45
N THR A 34 -1.33 11.12 12.32
CA THR A 34 -0.65 10.62 11.12
C THR A 34 -0.18 9.19 11.35
N LYS A 35 -0.52 8.29 10.44
CA LYS A 35 -0.06 6.89 10.42
C LYS A 35 0.64 6.58 9.11
N TYR A 36 1.51 5.58 9.17
CA TYR A 36 2.27 5.09 8.02
C TYR A 36 2.08 3.58 7.92
N LEU A 37 1.75 3.11 6.73
CA LEU A 37 1.89 1.71 6.36
C LEU A 37 3.06 1.62 5.38
N THR A 38 4.11 0.89 5.74
CA THR A 38 5.39 0.86 5.03
C THR A 38 5.73 -0.56 4.60
N LEU A 39 6.38 -0.68 3.45
CA LEU A 39 7.02 -1.92 3.02
C LEU A 39 8.21 -2.23 3.93
N LYS A 40 8.07 -3.21 4.83
CA LYS A 40 9.00 -3.46 5.95
C LYS A 40 10.46 -3.67 5.53
N THR A 41 10.70 -4.52 4.54
CA THR A 41 12.06 -4.95 4.16
C THR A 41 12.57 -4.29 2.88
N GLY A 42 11.78 -3.38 2.28
CA GLY A 42 12.01 -2.94 0.92
C GLY A 42 11.97 -4.10 -0.08
N TRP A 43 12.06 -3.77 -1.36
CA TRP A 43 12.24 -4.75 -2.41
C TRP A 43 13.71 -4.85 -2.83
N GLY A 44 14.17 -6.08 -3.03
CA GLY A 44 15.54 -6.36 -3.49
C GLY A 44 15.76 -6.12 -4.99
N THR A 45 14.74 -5.68 -5.72
CA THR A 45 14.77 -5.51 -7.18
C THR A 45 13.83 -4.38 -7.61
N TYR A 46 13.98 -3.94 -8.86
CA TYR A 46 13.13 -2.93 -9.48
C TYR A 46 11.97 -3.60 -10.22
N TYR A 47 10.85 -2.90 -10.34
CA TYR A 47 9.65 -3.45 -10.95
C TYR A 47 9.18 -2.56 -12.10
N LYS A 48 8.59 -3.19 -13.13
CA LYS A 48 8.05 -2.47 -14.27
C LYS A 48 6.75 -1.77 -13.90
N THR A 49 5.93 -2.44 -13.09
CA THR A 49 4.66 -1.89 -12.61
C THR A 49 4.48 -2.23 -11.14
N VAL A 50 3.95 -1.29 -10.38
CA VAL A 50 3.54 -1.48 -8.99
C VAL A 50 2.13 -0.92 -8.85
N GLU A 51 1.17 -1.79 -8.58
CA GLU A 51 -0.16 -1.36 -8.16
C GLU A 51 -0.17 -1.26 -6.64
N VAL A 52 -0.74 -0.19 -6.10
CA VAL A 52 -0.90 -0.01 -4.65
C VAL A 52 -2.37 0.21 -4.39
N ALA A 53 -2.96 -0.58 -3.51
CA ALA A 53 -4.35 -0.41 -3.08
C ALA A 53 -4.39 -0.13 -1.59
N THR A 54 -5.09 0.93 -1.20
CA THR A 54 -5.33 1.29 0.21
C THR A 54 -6.83 1.28 0.48
N THR A 55 -7.22 0.52 1.50
CA THR A 55 -8.62 0.44 1.96
C THR A 55 -8.74 1.14 3.32
N LEU A 56 -9.72 2.03 3.41
CA LEU A 56 -10.14 2.70 4.62
C LEU A 56 -11.50 2.15 5.02
N THR A 57 -11.62 1.66 6.25
CA THR A 57 -12.87 1.15 6.81
C THR A 57 -13.23 1.96 8.05
N LYS A 58 -14.38 2.61 7.99
CA LYS A 58 -14.92 3.42 9.08
C LYS A 58 -15.14 2.55 10.32
N ILE A 59 -14.64 3.02 11.47
CA ILE A 59 -14.95 2.45 12.78
C ILE A 59 -15.97 3.35 13.48
N SER A 60 -15.69 4.65 13.57
CA SER A 60 -16.59 5.65 14.18
C SER A 60 -16.28 7.09 13.73
N GLY A 61 -17.17 8.03 14.06
CA GLY A 61 -17.04 9.45 13.72
C GLY A 61 -17.37 9.76 12.25
N THR A 62 -16.88 10.89 11.75
CA THR A 62 -16.99 11.28 10.33
C THR A 62 -15.66 11.02 9.66
N VAL A 63 -15.61 10.19 8.61
CA VAL A 63 -14.35 9.89 7.93
C VAL A 63 -13.92 11.08 7.07
N ALA A 64 -12.77 11.63 7.42
CA ALA A 64 -12.05 12.66 6.70
C ALA A 64 -10.55 12.45 6.90
N ALA A 65 -9.86 12.01 5.87
CA ALA A 65 -8.42 11.76 5.91
C ALA A 65 -7.75 12.06 4.57
N THR A 66 -6.49 12.45 4.61
CA THR A 66 -5.65 12.60 3.43
C THR A 66 -4.72 11.39 3.34
N VAL A 67 -4.76 10.69 2.22
CA VAL A 67 -3.93 9.52 1.95
C VAL A 67 -2.93 9.88 0.86
N THR A 68 -1.64 9.77 1.17
CA THR A 68 -0.55 10.11 0.25
C THR A 68 0.38 8.94 0.01
N LEU A 69 0.72 8.69 -1.25
CA LEU A 69 1.75 7.72 -1.62
C LEU A 69 3.16 8.33 -1.56
N GLU A 70 4.07 7.65 -0.86
CA GLU A 70 5.45 8.08 -0.70
C GLU A 70 6.43 6.95 -1.02
N TYR A 71 7.61 7.31 -1.52
CA TYR A 71 8.65 6.37 -1.94
C TYR A 71 10.00 6.74 -1.32
N SER A 72 10.89 5.75 -1.22
CA SER A 72 12.26 5.94 -0.73
C SER A 72 13.24 4.97 -1.39
N VAL A 73 14.48 5.43 -1.53
CA VAL A 73 15.60 4.61 -2.03
C VAL A 73 16.41 3.99 -0.89
N ASP A 74 16.41 4.61 0.29
CA ASP A 74 17.24 4.28 1.45
C ASP A 74 16.44 3.75 2.66
N GLY A 75 15.11 3.83 2.61
CA GLY A 75 14.21 3.42 3.69
C GLY A 75 14.13 4.41 4.86
N THR A 76 14.81 5.55 4.76
CA THR A 76 14.87 6.58 5.80
C THR A 76 14.17 7.86 5.34
N ASN A 77 14.56 8.39 4.19
CA ASN A 77 14.00 9.61 3.62
C ASN A 77 12.94 9.24 2.60
N PHE A 78 11.70 9.69 2.83
CA PHE A 78 10.57 9.41 1.97
C PHE A 78 10.08 10.68 1.28
N TYR A 79 9.78 10.56 0.00
CA TYR A 79 9.35 11.64 -0.86
C TYR A 79 7.94 11.36 -1.38
N GLY A 80 7.12 12.39 -1.47
CA GLY A 80 5.80 12.30 -2.07
C GLY A 80 5.89 11.95 -3.55
N PHE A 81 5.05 11.03 -4.01
CA PHE A 81 4.93 10.75 -5.43
C PHE A 81 4.29 11.97 -6.13
N LYS A 82 4.79 12.43 -7.28
CA LYS A 82 4.36 13.72 -7.86
C LYS A 82 3.07 13.68 -8.68
N LYS A 83 2.59 12.50 -9.08
CA LYS A 83 1.38 12.34 -9.89
C LYS A 83 0.23 11.78 -9.04
N ASP A 84 -0.86 12.53 -8.92
CA ASP A 84 -2.14 12.12 -8.31
C ASP A 84 -1.98 11.31 -7.01
N SER A 85 -1.00 11.68 -6.20
CA SER A 85 -0.56 10.87 -5.06
C SER A 85 -1.40 11.08 -3.83
N THR A 86 -2.27 12.09 -3.84
CA THR A 86 -3.06 12.52 -2.68
C THR A 86 -4.53 12.26 -2.95
N PHE A 87 -5.13 11.49 -2.05
CA PHE A 87 -6.56 11.20 -2.06
C PHE A 87 -7.18 11.70 -0.76
N THR A 88 -8.35 12.33 -0.86
CA THR A 88 -9.12 12.74 0.31
C THR A 88 -10.27 11.77 0.52
N ALA A 89 -10.23 11.09 1.66
CA ALA A 89 -11.26 10.16 2.09
C ALA A 89 -12.56 10.89 2.42
N THR A 90 -13.69 10.33 1.98
CA THR A 90 -15.05 10.83 2.24
C THR A 90 -15.75 10.02 3.32
N ASP A 91 -16.87 10.53 3.85
CA ASP A 91 -17.63 9.86 4.91
C ASP A 91 -18.47 8.70 4.38
N VAL A 92 -17.86 7.53 4.26
CA VAL A 92 -18.49 6.27 3.85
C VAL A 92 -18.00 5.11 4.72
N SER A 93 -18.76 4.02 4.75
CA SER A 93 -18.44 2.84 5.58
C SER A 93 -17.11 2.19 5.21
N ALA A 94 -16.82 2.10 3.90
CA ALA A 94 -15.53 1.68 3.39
C ALA A 94 -15.26 2.32 2.04
N GLN A 95 -14.00 2.64 1.77
CA GLN A 95 -13.53 3.10 0.46
C GLN A 95 -12.15 2.52 0.17
N THR A 96 -11.92 2.18 -1.09
CA THR A 96 -10.63 1.73 -1.58
C THR A 96 -10.17 2.68 -2.66
N LEU A 97 -8.90 3.04 -2.59
CA LEU A 97 -8.21 3.81 -3.61
C LEU A 97 -6.99 3.03 -4.07
N GLY A 98 -6.47 3.38 -5.23
CA GLY A 98 -5.23 2.80 -5.69
C GLY A 98 -4.46 3.64 -6.67
N TRP A 99 -3.19 3.27 -6.83
CA TRP A 99 -2.25 3.89 -7.74
C TRP A 99 -1.62 2.84 -8.62
N SER A 100 -1.54 3.13 -9.91
CA SER A 100 -0.78 2.35 -10.89
C SER A 100 0.51 3.09 -11.22
N LEU A 101 1.64 2.53 -10.78
CA LEU A 101 2.96 3.12 -10.92
C LEU A 101 3.73 2.37 -12.00
N LYS A 102 4.24 3.10 -13.00
CA LYS A 102 5.07 2.54 -14.07
C LYS A 102 6.54 2.87 -13.86
N ASP A 103 7.42 1.99 -14.32
CA ASP A 103 8.88 2.13 -14.26
C ASP A 103 9.36 2.42 -12.83
N TRP A 104 8.99 1.53 -11.90
CA TRP A 104 9.22 1.71 -10.48
C TRP A 104 10.69 1.46 -10.10
N GLY A 105 11.40 2.56 -9.85
CA GLY A 105 12.82 2.58 -9.49
C GLY A 105 13.16 2.69 -7.99
N ALA A 106 12.17 2.65 -7.10
CA ALA A 106 12.40 2.78 -5.66
C ALA A 106 12.36 1.43 -4.93
N LYS A 107 13.09 1.31 -3.82
CA LYS A 107 13.11 0.06 -3.03
C LYS A 107 12.04 0.04 -1.94
N PHE A 108 11.66 1.21 -1.45
CA PHE A 108 10.72 1.35 -0.36
C PHE A 108 9.51 2.15 -0.81
N LEU A 109 8.37 1.72 -0.29
CA LEU A 109 7.07 2.31 -0.51
C LEU A 109 6.41 2.48 0.84
N ARG A 110 5.72 3.60 1.04
CA ARG A 110 4.79 3.73 2.15
C ARG A 110 3.55 4.51 1.73
N VAL A 111 2.46 4.24 2.43
CA VAL A 111 1.26 5.04 2.40
C VAL A 111 1.22 5.83 3.70
N LYS A 112 1.16 7.15 3.58
CA LYS A 112 0.96 8.07 4.70
C LYS A 112 -0.52 8.44 4.76
N ILE A 113 -1.11 8.33 5.94
CA ILE A 113 -2.50 8.66 6.19
C ILE A 113 -2.54 9.71 7.28
N VAL A 114 -3.13 10.86 6.98
CA VAL A 114 -3.35 11.96 7.93
C VAL A 114 -4.85 12.05 8.16
N GLY A 115 -5.30 11.69 9.36
CA GLY A 115 -6.69 11.87 9.73
C GLY A 115 -7.06 13.34 9.96
N SER A 116 -8.34 13.62 10.13
CA SER A 116 -8.83 14.95 10.49
C SER A 116 -10.08 14.84 11.36
N GLY A 117 -10.40 15.91 12.09
CA GLY A 117 -11.56 15.97 12.99
C GLY A 117 -11.54 14.88 14.08
N THR A 118 -12.74 14.46 14.49
CA THR A 118 -12.95 13.35 15.43
C THR A 118 -13.40 12.12 14.67
N GLN A 119 -12.53 11.11 14.58
CA GLN A 119 -12.77 9.92 13.77
C GLN A 119 -11.97 8.71 14.27
N ALA A 120 -12.42 7.52 13.88
CA ALA A 120 -11.62 6.30 13.93
C ALA A 120 -11.80 5.51 12.63
N VAL A 121 -10.69 5.23 11.94
CA VAL A 121 -10.68 4.53 10.65
C VAL A 121 -9.59 3.47 10.64
N GLN A 122 -9.95 2.23 10.31
CA GLN A 122 -8.99 1.18 10.02
C GLN A 122 -8.41 1.40 8.62
N VAL A 123 -7.10 1.30 8.48
CA VAL A 123 -6.39 1.42 7.22
C VAL A 123 -5.61 0.14 6.92
N LYS A 124 -5.68 -0.32 5.68
CA LYS A 124 -4.93 -1.45 5.12
C LYS A 124 -4.35 -1.05 3.79
N ALA A 125 -3.12 -1.46 3.49
CA ALA A 125 -2.50 -1.19 2.20
C ALA A 125 -1.76 -2.43 1.67
N LEU A 126 -1.95 -2.71 0.38
CA LEU A 126 -1.34 -3.81 -0.34
C LEU A 126 -0.61 -3.27 -1.56
N ALA A 127 0.58 -3.81 -1.83
CA ALA A 127 1.32 -3.55 -3.06
C ALA A 127 1.39 -4.81 -3.92
N TYR A 128 1.18 -4.65 -5.22
CA TYR A 128 1.23 -5.70 -6.23
C TYR A 128 2.35 -5.36 -7.23
N PRO A 129 3.59 -5.76 -6.93
CA PRO A 129 4.70 -5.53 -7.83
C PRO A 129 4.67 -6.54 -8.99
N ARG A 130 4.96 -6.07 -10.20
CA ARG A 130 5.07 -6.87 -11.42
C ARG A 130 6.43 -6.65 -12.07
N LYS A 131 7.17 -7.74 -12.29
CA LYS A 131 8.39 -7.75 -13.09
C LYS A 131 8.06 -7.70 -14.57
N GLU A 132 8.98 -7.19 -15.37
CA GLU A 132 8.89 -7.34 -16.82
C GLU A 132 8.99 -8.83 -17.17
N ASN A 133 8.06 -9.33 -17.99
CA ASN A 133 8.17 -10.68 -18.53
C ASN A 133 9.20 -10.61 -19.66
N ILE A 134 10.36 -11.22 -19.44
CA ILE A 134 11.35 -11.49 -20.50
C ILE A 134 10.97 -12.84 -21.12
#